data_AF-A0A7L9RRX9-F1
#
_entry.id   AF-A0A7L9RRX9-F1
#
_cell.length_a   1.000
_cell.length_b   1.000
_cell.length_c   1.000
_cell.angle_alpha   90.00
_cell.angle_beta   90.00
_cell.angle_gamma   90.00
#
_symmetry.space_group_name_H-M   'P 1'
#
loop_
_entity.id
_entity.type
_entity.pdbx_description
1 polymer ?
#
loop_
_entity_poly.entity_id
_entity_poly.type
_entity_poly.pdbx_seq_one_letter_code
_entity_poly.pdbx_strand_id
1 'polypeptide(L)'
;MNTIFKSFFILCLLPTVFGNISYPVAKKVLSTVVRINVSRSVDNAITSDNNYMQFVRKGDKVTGEVIFGSGFIFHSEGYIATNLHVLGEEGARIQKITVILSDGKEHAAKIIGYDRFLDILVLKIDGTNFPTISWGDSTKVIPTQSLFAFGHPLGFDHSIVRCFVAAINRNISVNDLIMSTRNFPDGITRGLFQLDGNLNPGLSGGPVTDENGLMVGMSSSNFGHDEHSVGIGFCVPAEKVRPILDEIRTKKTVTSRGSLGVDIQDIDEKIMKNKGLKELSGVVIKEVFQNSSAFNAGLKTGDIILSVNGHVIDSAPTLRYVVKTLPINTPLPIDMLRDGKMIKVTVSLTPSTEKEELIYFSNEKNMSVASSTVESVGLYLKNLTQQLAIAYGFSAATTGVIIENFAPDENQEDVDIRPGDIIETVDSIPVSNIDDVERLLKQAVAQKKLSVLLLLRRAGAGTTLEALPLSQ
;
A
#
# COMPACT_ATOMS: atom_id res chain seq x y z
N MET A 1 12.89 76.64 -30.39
CA MET A 1 11.98 75.90 -29.49
C MET A 1 11.29 74.81 -30.32
N ASN A 2 11.85 73.60 -30.35
CA ASN A 2 11.08 72.38 -30.57
C ASN A 2 11.97 71.20 -30.18
N THR A 3 11.71 70.81 -28.94
CA THR A 3 12.44 69.89 -28.09
C THR A 3 12.18 68.45 -28.52
N ILE A 4 13.25 67.72 -28.83
CA ILE A 4 13.59 66.40 -28.26
C ILE A 4 12.37 65.63 -27.72
N PHE A 5 11.83 64.67 -28.48
CA PHE A 5 11.21 63.43 -27.97
C PHE A 5 10.98 62.45 -29.14
N LYS A 6 12.07 61.87 -29.66
CA LYS A 6 12.02 60.55 -30.31
C LYS A 6 12.60 59.55 -29.33
N SER A 7 11.84 59.28 -28.26
CA SER A 7 12.17 58.19 -27.34
C SER A 7 11.75 56.87 -27.98
N PHE A 8 12.75 56.01 -28.15
CA PHE A 8 12.63 54.58 -28.31
C PHE A 8 11.50 54.00 -27.45
N PHE A 9 10.44 53.51 -28.09
CA PHE A 9 9.57 52.48 -27.53
C PHE A 9 9.86 51.18 -28.28
N ILE A 10 11.07 50.66 -28.11
CA ILE A 10 11.30 49.22 -28.23
C ILE A 10 10.89 48.67 -26.87
N LEU A 11 9.59 48.39 -26.74
CA LEU A 11 9.11 47.56 -25.65
C LEU A 11 9.70 46.18 -25.92
N CYS A 12 10.73 45.79 -25.14
CA CYS A 12 11.21 44.42 -25.07
C CYS A 12 10.07 43.52 -24.58
N LEU A 13 9.18 43.13 -25.49
CA LEU A 13 8.27 42.00 -25.32
C LEU A 13 9.06 40.72 -25.63
N LEU A 14 9.97 40.36 -24.73
CA LEU A 14 10.24 38.95 -24.55
C LEU A 14 9.14 38.44 -23.62
N PRO A 15 8.18 37.63 -24.09
CA PRO A 15 7.30 36.96 -23.17
C PRO A 15 8.09 35.81 -22.56
N THR A 16 8.93 36.08 -21.57
CA THR A 16 9.09 35.09 -20.48
C THR A 16 7.85 35.18 -19.61
N VAL A 17 6.70 34.87 -20.21
CA VAL A 17 5.45 34.71 -19.47
C VAL A 17 5.50 33.28 -18.97
N PHE A 18 5.86 33.10 -17.70
CA PHE A 18 5.50 31.87 -17.01
C PHE A 18 3.98 31.70 -17.18
N GLY A 19 3.54 30.68 -17.92
CA GLY A 19 2.13 30.51 -18.33
C GLY A 19 1.17 30.64 -17.14
N ASN A 20 0.16 31.49 -17.28
CA ASN A 20 -0.91 31.65 -16.30
C ASN A 20 -2.16 30.94 -16.81
N ILE A 21 -2.88 30.26 -15.91
CA ILE A 21 -4.19 29.71 -16.24
C ILE A 21 -5.25 30.80 -16.27
N SER A 22 -6.07 30.84 -17.32
CA SER A 22 -7.20 31.78 -17.39
C SER A 22 -8.37 31.32 -16.51
N TYR A 23 -9.17 32.27 -16.01
CA TYR A 23 -10.35 31.94 -15.20
C TYR A 23 -11.33 30.97 -15.88
N PRO A 24 -11.68 31.12 -17.18
CA PRO A 24 -12.55 30.16 -17.86
C PRO A 24 -11.97 28.74 -17.90
N VAL A 25 -10.65 28.61 -18.12
CA VAL A 25 -9.97 27.31 -18.12
C VAL A 25 -9.97 26.70 -16.71
N ALA A 26 -9.59 27.48 -15.70
CA ALA A 26 -9.63 27.06 -14.31
C ALA A 26 -11.03 26.59 -13.88
N LYS A 27 -12.08 27.35 -14.23
CA LYS A 27 -13.48 26.99 -13.95
C LYS A 27 -13.90 25.68 -14.61
N LYS A 28 -13.45 25.43 -15.84
CA LYS A 28 -13.70 24.16 -16.54
C LYS A 28 -13.03 23.00 -15.81
N VAL A 29 -11.77 23.14 -15.40
CA VAL A 29 -11.07 22.10 -14.62
C VAL A 29 -11.79 21.87 -13.30
N LEU A 30 -12.08 22.92 -12.53
CA LEU A 30 -12.77 22.83 -11.24
C LEU A 30 -14.10 22.08 -11.31
N SER A 31 -14.85 22.19 -12.41
CA SER A 31 -16.10 21.44 -12.58
C SER A 31 -15.92 19.91 -12.55
N THR A 32 -14.70 19.42 -12.79
CA THR A 32 -14.33 18.00 -12.80
C THR A 32 -13.76 17.52 -11.47
N VAL A 33 -13.39 18.45 -10.58
CA VAL A 33 -12.73 18.18 -9.30
C VAL A 33 -13.79 17.92 -8.23
N VAL A 34 -13.53 16.94 -7.37
CA VAL A 34 -14.46 16.53 -6.30
C VAL A 34 -13.77 16.52 -4.95
N ARG A 35 -14.53 16.76 -3.89
CA ARG A 35 -14.11 16.53 -2.51
C ARG A 35 -14.51 15.11 -2.11
N ILE A 36 -13.63 14.42 -1.40
CA ILE A 36 -13.85 13.06 -0.91
C ILE A 36 -13.82 13.10 0.60
N ASN A 37 -14.91 12.62 1.21
CA ASN A 37 -15.04 12.48 2.65
C ASN A 37 -15.09 10.99 2.99
N VAL A 38 -14.18 10.52 3.83
CA VAL A 38 -14.11 9.13 4.29
C VAL A 38 -14.42 9.09 5.78
N SER A 39 -15.53 8.46 6.16
CA SER A 39 -15.92 8.24 7.55
C SER A 39 -15.36 6.89 8.02
N ARG A 40 -14.59 6.87 9.12
CA ARG A 40 -14.00 5.65 9.70
C ARG A 40 -14.37 5.43 11.16
N SER A 41 -14.39 4.16 11.59
CA SER A 41 -14.33 3.77 13.01
C SER A 41 -12.88 3.54 13.40
N VAL A 42 -12.48 4.03 14.56
CA VAL A 42 -11.19 3.71 15.21
C VAL A 42 -11.48 2.98 16.51
N ASP A 43 -10.85 1.82 16.72
CA ASP A 43 -11.12 0.95 17.87
C ASP A 43 -10.60 1.54 19.19
N ASN A 44 -9.71 2.53 19.13
CA ASN A 44 -9.22 3.28 20.27
C ASN A 44 -9.72 4.74 20.21
N ALA A 45 -10.34 5.21 21.30
CA ALA A 45 -10.68 6.62 21.46
C ALA A 45 -9.38 7.46 21.46
N ILE A 46 -9.13 8.19 20.38
CA ILE A 46 -7.99 9.11 20.29
C ILE A 46 -8.33 10.36 21.11
N THR A 47 -7.45 10.76 22.04
CA THR A 47 -7.52 12.08 22.67
C THR A 47 -7.21 13.16 21.62
N SER A 48 -7.88 14.31 21.70
CA SER A 48 -7.92 15.36 20.66
C SER A 48 -6.58 16.08 20.34
N ASP A 49 -5.44 15.42 20.50
CA ASP A 49 -4.11 15.96 20.23
C ASP A 49 -3.65 15.72 18.77
N ASN A 50 -4.46 15.04 17.94
CA ASN A 50 -4.23 14.96 16.50
C ASN A 50 -4.75 16.22 15.78
N ASN A 51 -3.84 16.96 15.15
CA ASN A 51 -4.04 18.30 14.57
C ASN A 51 -5.04 18.38 13.39
N TYR A 52 -5.56 17.23 12.91
CA TYR A 52 -6.59 17.20 11.86
C TYR A 52 -7.99 17.58 12.36
N MET A 53 -8.19 17.65 13.68
CA MET A 53 -9.46 17.99 14.32
C MET A 53 -9.48 19.45 14.77
N GLN A 54 -9.25 20.41 13.86
CA GLN A 54 -9.37 21.85 14.18
C GLN A 54 -10.79 22.30 14.58
N PHE A 55 -11.77 21.38 14.57
CA PHE A 55 -13.17 21.64 14.93
C PHE A 55 -13.69 20.83 16.13
N VAL A 56 -12.84 20.09 16.85
CA VAL A 56 -13.25 19.35 18.06
C VAL A 56 -12.80 20.07 19.32
N ARG A 57 -13.71 20.24 20.29
CA ARG A 57 -13.37 20.87 21.56
C ARG A 57 -12.45 19.93 22.35
N LYS A 58 -11.40 20.49 22.94
CA LYS A 58 -10.47 19.77 23.82
C LYS A 58 -11.25 19.03 24.90
N GLY A 59 -11.21 17.70 24.89
CA GLY A 59 -11.87 16.82 25.87
C GLY A 59 -13.03 15.96 25.36
N ASP A 60 -13.47 16.12 24.11
CA ASP A 60 -14.50 15.26 23.53
C ASP A 60 -13.94 13.89 23.13
N LYS A 61 -14.59 12.80 23.57
CA LYS A 61 -14.34 11.45 23.03
C LYS A 61 -15.01 11.34 21.66
N VAL A 62 -14.21 11.28 20.60
CA VAL A 62 -14.72 11.10 19.24
C VAL A 62 -14.68 9.61 18.87
N THR A 63 -15.84 9.02 18.55
CA THR A 63 -15.96 7.61 18.15
C THR A 63 -15.96 7.40 16.63
N GLY A 64 -15.42 8.36 15.88
CA GLY A 64 -15.27 8.26 14.42
C GLY A 64 -14.51 9.44 13.84
N GLU A 65 -13.79 9.23 12.75
CA GLU A 65 -12.99 10.26 12.11
C GLU A 65 -13.43 10.46 10.66
N VAL A 66 -13.42 11.70 10.20
CA VAL A 66 -13.65 12.05 8.80
C VAL A 66 -12.35 12.55 8.19
N ILE A 67 -11.82 11.79 7.23
CA ILE A 67 -10.64 12.17 6.45
C ILE A 67 -11.12 12.85 5.16
N PHE A 68 -10.41 13.90 4.76
CA PHE A 68 -10.68 14.66 3.55
C PHE A 68 -9.61 14.42 2.49
N GLY A 69 -10.03 14.30 1.24
CA GLY A 69 -9.16 14.26 0.08
C GLY A 69 -9.80 14.92 -1.14
N SER A 70 -9.04 14.97 -2.23
CA SER A 70 -9.53 15.42 -3.53
C SER A 70 -9.54 14.28 -4.54
N GLY A 71 -10.36 14.44 -5.56
CA GLY A 71 -10.35 13.57 -6.73
C GLY A 71 -10.75 14.33 -7.98
N PHE A 72 -10.80 13.62 -9.09
CA PHE A 72 -11.36 14.14 -10.33
C PHE A 72 -12.18 13.08 -11.06
N ILE A 73 -13.23 13.54 -11.74
CA ILE A 73 -14.07 12.68 -12.59
C ILE A 73 -13.33 12.47 -13.91
N PHE A 74 -13.03 11.21 -14.24
CA PHE A 74 -12.34 10.84 -15.48
C PHE A 74 -13.22 10.13 -16.51
N HIS A 75 -14.46 9.80 -16.13
CA HIS A 75 -15.46 9.23 -17.03
C HIS A 75 -16.85 9.79 -16.74
N SER A 76 -17.63 10.07 -17.78
CA SER A 76 -18.93 10.75 -17.69
C SER A 76 -19.99 9.95 -16.96
N GLU A 77 -19.78 8.64 -16.78
CA GLU A 77 -20.60 7.76 -15.96
C GLU A 77 -20.27 7.84 -14.45
N GLY A 78 -19.43 8.79 -14.02
CA GLY A 78 -19.17 9.04 -12.60
C GLY A 78 -18.04 8.18 -12.02
N TYR A 79 -17.06 7.81 -12.84
CA TYR A 79 -15.82 7.23 -12.32
C TYR A 79 -14.86 8.34 -11.92
N ILE A 80 -14.34 8.21 -10.70
CA ILE A 80 -13.52 9.21 -10.03
C ILE A 80 -12.20 8.57 -9.65
N ALA A 81 -11.11 9.30 -9.87
CA ALA A 81 -9.79 8.94 -9.42
C ALA A 81 -9.41 9.78 -8.20
N THR A 82 -8.69 9.17 -7.26
CA THR A 82 -8.06 9.82 -6.11
C THR A 82 -6.84 8.99 -5.67
N ASN A 83 -6.18 9.37 -4.59
CA ASN A 83 -5.15 8.52 -4.00
C ASN A 83 -5.74 7.43 -3.10
N LEU A 84 -5.04 6.30 -3.00
CA LEU A 84 -5.45 5.21 -2.11
C LEU A 84 -5.32 5.60 -0.64
N HIS A 85 -4.27 6.32 -0.27
CA HIS A 85 -4.06 6.77 1.11
C HIS A 85 -5.14 7.75 1.62
N VAL A 86 -6.00 8.30 0.74
CA VAL A 86 -7.16 9.11 1.15
C VAL A 86 -8.16 8.29 1.99
N LEU A 87 -8.12 6.95 1.87
CA LEU A 87 -8.89 6.05 2.74
C LEU A 87 -8.39 6.02 4.19
N GLY A 88 -7.19 6.52 4.47
CA GLY A 88 -6.53 6.47 5.77
C GLY A 88 -5.62 5.25 5.93
N GLU A 89 -5.29 4.94 7.19
CA GLU A 89 -4.37 3.87 7.58
C GLU A 89 -4.93 2.47 7.29
N GLU A 90 -4.01 1.54 7.01
CA GLU A 90 -4.33 0.13 6.82
C GLU A 90 -4.91 -0.47 8.11
N GLY A 91 -6.05 -1.17 7.98
CA GLY A 91 -6.81 -1.70 9.13
C GLY A 91 -7.94 -0.81 9.64
N ALA A 92 -8.03 0.46 9.20
CA ALA A 92 -9.15 1.33 9.57
C ALA A 92 -10.47 0.85 8.95
N ARG A 93 -11.53 0.76 9.77
CA ARG A 93 -12.85 0.34 9.32
C ARG A 93 -13.57 1.49 8.62
N ILE A 94 -13.55 1.50 7.29
CA ILE A 94 -14.30 2.45 6.47
C ILE A 94 -15.80 2.22 6.68
N GLN A 95 -16.53 3.24 7.10
CA GLN A 95 -17.98 3.20 7.28
C GLN A 95 -18.69 3.70 6.02
N LYS A 96 -18.25 4.83 5.48
CA LYS A 96 -18.88 5.52 4.35
C LYS A 96 -17.87 6.36 3.57
N ILE A 97 -18.00 6.36 2.25
CA ILE A 97 -17.30 7.30 1.35
C ILE A 97 -18.34 8.18 0.68
N THR A 98 -18.22 9.49 0.86
CA THR A 98 -19.07 10.51 0.23
C THR A 98 -18.21 11.35 -0.72
N VAL A 99 -18.68 11.49 -1.96
CA VAL A 99 -18.11 12.39 -2.96
C VAL A 99 -18.98 13.64 -3.05
N ILE A 100 -18.36 14.81 -3.08
CA ILE A 100 -19.05 16.10 -3.17
C ILE A 100 -18.55 16.81 -4.42
N LEU A 101 -19.47 17.11 -5.32
CA LEU A 101 -19.19 17.73 -6.61
C LEU A 101 -18.99 19.25 -6.47
N SER A 102 -18.48 19.88 -7.53
CA SER A 102 -18.26 21.34 -7.57
C SER A 102 -19.55 22.18 -7.43
N ASP A 103 -20.73 21.57 -7.66
CA ASP A 103 -22.04 22.20 -7.45
C ASP A 103 -22.60 21.97 -6.03
N GLY A 104 -21.82 21.34 -5.15
CA GLY A 104 -22.18 21.02 -3.76
C GLY A 104 -23.00 19.75 -3.59
N LYS A 105 -23.38 19.04 -4.66
CA LYS A 105 -24.14 17.79 -4.54
C LYS A 105 -23.30 16.67 -3.95
N GLU A 106 -23.89 15.94 -3.00
CA GLU A 106 -23.27 14.79 -2.37
C GLU A 106 -23.74 13.48 -3.01
N HIS A 107 -22.80 12.55 -3.18
CA HIS A 107 -23.04 11.22 -3.72
C HIS A 107 -22.35 10.17 -2.85
N ALA A 108 -23.05 9.07 -2.55
CA ALA A 108 -22.39 7.89 -2.00
C ALA A 108 -21.49 7.26 -3.06
N ALA A 109 -20.27 6.87 -2.67
CA ALA A 109 -19.30 6.27 -3.59
C ALA A 109 -19.01 4.82 -3.24
N LYS A 110 -18.78 4.01 -4.28
CA LYS A 110 -18.32 2.63 -4.18
C LYS A 110 -16.88 2.54 -4.66
N ILE A 111 -16.07 1.73 -3.99
CA ILE A 111 -14.73 1.39 -4.48
C ILE A 111 -14.88 0.41 -5.65
N ILE A 112 -14.25 0.74 -6.77
CA ILE A 112 -14.20 -0.12 -7.96
C ILE A 112 -12.93 -0.94 -7.98
N GLY A 113 -11.82 -0.35 -7.56
CA GLY A 113 -10.51 -0.98 -7.47
C GLY A 113 -9.44 0.06 -7.19
N TYR A 114 -8.20 -0.38 -7.04
CA TYR A 114 -7.07 0.46 -6.68
C TYR A 114 -5.77 -0.07 -7.29
N ASP A 115 -4.74 0.77 -7.31
CA ASP A 115 -3.36 0.40 -7.56
C ASP A 115 -2.50 0.89 -6.41
N ARG A 116 -2.07 -0.03 -5.54
CA ARG A 116 -1.22 0.31 -4.39
C ARG A 116 0.16 0.82 -4.82
N PHE A 117 0.61 0.47 -6.02
CA PHE A 117 1.92 0.86 -6.53
C PHE A 117 2.02 2.33 -6.96
N LEU A 118 0.97 2.88 -7.56
CA LEU A 118 0.88 4.32 -7.89
C LEU A 118 0.03 5.10 -6.90
N ASP A 119 -0.44 4.45 -5.84
CA ASP A 119 -1.32 5.07 -4.84
C ASP A 119 -2.55 5.68 -5.53
N ILE A 120 -3.25 4.86 -6.33
CA ILE A 120 -4.46 5.23 -7.08
C ILE A 120 -5.65 4.47 -6.52
N LEU A 121 -6.77 5.16 -6.35
CA LEU A 121 -8.07 4.57 -6.03
C LEU A 121 -9.10 5.03 -7.05
N VAL A 122 -9.92 4.09 -7.53
CA VAL A 122 -11.07 4.38 -8.38
C VAL A 122 -12.36 4.21 -7.61
N LEU A 123 -13.12 5.29 -7.56
CA LEU A 123 -14.46 5.36 -6.98
C LEU A 123 -15.51 5.45 -8.09
N LYS A 124 -16.74 5.03 -7.76
CA LYS A 124 -17.91 5.18 -8.62
C LYS A 124 -19.06 5.80 -7.84
N ILE A 125 -19.64 6.85 -8.40
CA ILE A 125 -20.91 7.44 -7.96
C ILE A 125 -22.03 7.13 -8.95
N ASP A 126 -23.28 7.16 -8.51
CA ASP A 126 -24.44 6.94 -9.38
C ASP A 126 -24.78 8.22 -10.19
N GLY A 127 -25.05 8.04 -11.48
CA GLY A 127 -25.37 9.12 -12.43
C GLY A 127 -24.65 8.99 -13.78
N THR A 128 -24.92 9.91 -14.69
CA THR A 128 -24.30 10.03 -16.02
C THR A 128 -24.15 11.50 -16.41
N ASN A 129 -23.46 11.77 -17.52
CA ASN A 129 -23.19 13.11 -18.06
C ASN A 129 -22.40 14.03 -17.11
N PHE A 130 -21.56 13.44 -16.26
CA PHE A 130 -20.65 14.22 -15.42
C PHE A 130 -19.55 14.87 -16.27
N PRO A 131 -19.11 16.10 -15.91
CA PRO A 131 -17.95 16.73 -16.53
C PRO A 131 -16.69 15.91 -16.26
N THR A 132 -15.83 15.74 -17.26
CA THR A 132 -14.61 14.92 -17.15
C THR A 132 -13.36 15.74 -17.36
N ILE A 133 -12.30 15.37 -16.66
CA ILE A 133 -10.97 15.96 -16.87
C ILE A 133 -10.50 15.72 -18.32
N SER A 134 -9.81 16.71 -18.89
CA SER A 134 -9.16 16.57 -20.20
C SER A 134 -7.71 16.16 -20.00
N TRP A 135 -7.23 15.19 -20.79
CA TRP A 135 -5.88 14.65 -20.66
C TRP A 135 -4.87 15.45 -21.47
N GLY A 136 -3.73 15.78 -20.85
CA GLY A 136 -2.56 16.35 -21.49
C GLY A 136 -1.49 15.30 -21.79
N ASP A 137 -0.38 15.76 -22.36
CA ASP A 137 0.80 14.95 -22.63
C ASP A 137 1.89 15.27 -21.61
N SER A 138 1.93 14.47 -20.55
CA SER A 138 2.89 14.62 -19.45
C SER A 138 4.33 14.30 -19.84
N THR A 139 4.57 13.61 -20.96
CA THR A 139 5.93 13.35 -21.46
C THR A 139 6.63 14.62 -21.99
N LYS A 140 5.85 15.67 -22.25
CA LYS A 140 6.34 16.99 -22.68
C LYS A 140 6.57 17.95 -21.52
N VAL A 141 6.31 17.54 -20.28
CA VAL A 141 6.55 18.36 -19.11
C VAL A 141 8.05 18.56 -18.91
N ILE A 142 8.46 19.81 -18.76
CA ILE A 142 9.87 20.19 -18.60
C ILE A 142 10.09 20.88 -17.24
N PRO A 143 11.31 20.81 -16.67
CA PRO A 143 11.68 21.63 -15.52
C PRO A 143 11.39 23.12 -15.79
N THR A 144 11.01 23.86 -14.74
CA THR A 144 10.59 25.27 -14.74
C THR A 144 9.24 25.59 -15.41
N GLN A 145 8.56 24.59 -15.99
CA GLN A 145 7.19 24.79 -16.47
C GLN A 145 6.23 25.06 -15.31
N SER A 146 5.29 26.00 -15.50
CA SER A 146 4.18 26.21 -14.56
C SER A 146 3.11 25.15 -14.74
N LEU A 147 2.71 24.51 -13.64
CA LEU A 147 1.57 23.62 -13.54
C LEU A 147 0.60 24.13 -12.47
N PHE A 148 -0.63 23.64 -12.51
CA PHE A 148 -1.70 24.05 -11.60
C PHE A 148 -2.33 22.83 -10.94
N ALA A 149 -2.18 22.71 -9.62
CA ALA A 149 -2.79 21.65 -8.83
C ALA A 149 -4.15 22.13 -8.30
N PHE A 150 -5.17 21.29 -8.43
CA PHE A 150 -6.53 21.58 -8.01
C PHE A 150 -6.99 20.63 -6.91
N GLY A 151 -7.80 21.12 -5.97
CA GLY A 151 -8.42 20.29 -4.95
C GLY A 151 -9.19 21.10 -3.90
N HIS A 152 -9.39 20.48 -2.74
CA HIS A 152 -10.21 20.95 -1.63
C HIS A 152 -9.39 20.86 -0.32
N PRO A 153 -8.36 21.71 -0.14
CA PRO A 153 -7.51 21.67 1.05
C PRO A 153 -8.36 21.87 2.31
N LEU A 154 -8.15 21.03 3.32
CA LEU A 154 -8.82 21.10 4.63
C LEU A 154 -10.37 21.16 4.56
N GLY A 155 -10.98 20.69 3.46
CA GLY A 155 -12.42 20.67 3.30
C GLY A 155 -13.07 21.98 2.84
N PHE A 156 -12.30 23.03 2.49
CA PHE A 156 -12.82 24.27 1.89
C PHE A 156 -13.27 24.09 0.43
N ASP A 157 -14.06 25.04 -0.10
CA ASP A 157 -14.83 24.93 -1.36
C ASP A 157 -14.03 24.54 -2.61
N HIS A 158 -12.85 25.11 -2.83
CA HIS A 158 -11.88 24.70 -3.84
C HIS A 158 -10.60 25.54 -3.69
N SER A 159 -9.48 25.02 -4.16
CA SER A 159 -8.23 25.76 -4.26
C SER A 159 -7.46 25.38 -5.51
N ILE A 160 -6.70 26.35 -6.01
CA ILE A 160 -5.77 26.19 -7.12
C ILE A 160 -4.41 26.64 -6.61
N VAL A 161 -3.43 25.75 -6.69
CA VAL A 161 -2.04 26.06 -6.38
C VAL A 161 -1.25 26.04 -7.66
N ARG A 162 -0.62 27.16 -7.99
CA ARG A 162 0.39 27.21 -9.05
C ARG A 162 1.69 26.64 -8.50
N CYS A 163 2.31 25.75 -9.26
CA CYS A 163 3.62 25.17 -8.97
C CYS A 163 4.52 25.27 -10.20
N PHE A 164 5.82 25.26 -10.00
CA PHE A 164 6.82 25.02 -11.03
C PHE A 164 7.38 23.61 -10.91
N VAL A 165 7.70 23.01 -12.05
CA VAL A 165 8.38 21.71 -12.09
C VAL A 165 9.83 21.89 -11.66
N ALA A 166 10.17 21.47 -10.46
CA ALA A 166 11.54 21.49 -9.97
C ALA A 166 12.38 20.36 -10.58
N ALA A 167 11.78 19.19 -10.78
CA ALA A 167 12.44 18.05 -11.43
C ALA A 167 11.41 17.07 -12.00
N ILE A 168 11.85 16.33 -13.03
CA ILE A 168 11.11 15.20 -13.58
C ILE A 168 11.79 13.88 -13.18
N ASN A 169 11.01 12.80 -13.21
CA ASN A 169 11.48 11.43 -12.95
C ASN A 169 12.16 11.22 -11.58
N ARG A 170 11.62 11.83 -10.52
CA ARG A 170 12.13 11.66 -9.16
C ARG A 170 11.71 10.33 -8.53
N ASN A 171 12.66 9.68 -7.87
CA ASN A 171 12.44 8.50 -7.03
C ASN A 171 12.63 8.91 -5.58
N ILE A 172 11.69 8.53 -4.71
CA ILE A 172 11.59 9.09 -3.35
C ILE A 172 11.22 7.98 -2.40
N SER A 173 11.91 7.93 -1.26
CA SER A 173 11.54 7.04 -0.16
C SER A 173 10.23 7.51 0.45
N VAL A 174 9.36 6.57 0.80
CA VAL A 174 8.06 6.87 1.44
C VAL A 174 8.23 7.44 2.84
N ASN A 175 9.37 7.13 3.48
CA ASN A 175 9.75 7.68 4.78
C ASN A 175 10.08 9.18 4.72
N ASP A 176 10.34 9.71 3.52
CA ASP A 176 10.62 11.13 3.31
C ASP A 176 9.34 11.96 3.04
N LEU A 177 8.18 11.30 2.93
CA LEU A 177 6.91 11.94 2.60
C LEU A 177 6.09 12.23 3.87
N ILE A 178 5.39 13.36 3.86
CA ILE A 178 4.38 13.66 4.88
C ILE A 178 3.28 12.61 4.79
N MET A 179 2.92 12.06 5.96
CA MET A 179 1.99 10.93 6.12
C MET A 179 2.52 9.64 5.47
N SER A 180 3.53 9.04 6.10
CA SER A 180 4.19 7.79 5.69
C SER A 180 3.33 6.53 5.89
N THR A 181 2.00 6.65 5.88
CA THR A 181 1.07 5.49 5.90
C THR A 181 1.07 4.72 4.58
N ARG A 182 1.92 5.15 3.63
CA ARG A 182 2.03 4.61 2.30
C ARG A 182 2.84 3.32 2.30
N ASN A 183 2.14 2.19 2.41
CA ASN A 183 2.68 0.87 2.10
C ASN A 183 2.84 0.70 0.58
N PHE A 184 3.75 1.46 -0.04
CA PHE A 184 4.24 1.08 -1.36
C PHE A 184 4.99 -0.23 -1.21
N PRO A 185 4.86 -1.16 -2.18
CA PRO A 185 5.38 -2.51 -2.00
C PRO A 185 6.87 -2.55 -1.64
N ASP A 186 7.64 -1.52 -2.03
CA ASP A 186 9.06 -1.39 -1.76
C ASP A 186 9.51 -0.10 -1.06
N GLY A 187 8.56 0.66 -0.52
CA GLY A 187 8.86 1.93 0.15
C GLY A 187 9.44 3.02 -0.75
N ILE A 188 9.38 2.89 -2.09
CA ILE A 188 9.90 3.92 -3.02
C ILE A 188 8.86 4.26 -4.08
N THR A 189 8.40 5.52 -4.09
CA THR A 189 7.59 6.04 -5.20
C THR A 189 8.51 6.52 -6.33
N ARG A 190 8.25 6.10 -7.57
CA ARG A 190 9.18 6.33 -8.71
C ARG A 190 8.63 7.14 -9.86
N GLY A 191 9.54 7.89 -10.45
CA GLY A 191 9.35 8.74 -11.61
C GLY A 191 8.22 9.74 -11.43
N LEU A 192 8.23 10.45 -10.31
CA LEU A 192 7.32 11.54 -10.02
C LEU A 192 7.80 12.85 -10.66
N PHE A 193 6.88 13.79 -10.86
CA PHE A 193 7.28 15.19 -10.97
C PHE A 193 7.42 15.77 -9.57
N GLN A 194 8.52 16.48 -9.34
CA GLN A 194 8.71 17.31 -8.17
C GLN A 194 8.26 18.72 -8.49
N LEU A 195 7.41 19.27 -7.64
CA LEU A 195 6.80 20.59 -7.76
C LEU A 195 7.22 21.44 -6.55
N ASP A 196 7.45 22.74 -6.76
CA ASP A 196 7.80 23.69 -5.69
C ASP A 196 6.58 24.34 -5.01
N GLY A 197 5.41 23.71 -5.14
CA GLY A 197 4.15 24.20 -4.62
C GLY A 197 3.71 23.49 -3.35
N ASN A 198 2.94 24.20 -2.54
CA ASN A 198 2.40 23.64 -1.30
C ASN A 198 1.22 22.68 -1.59
N LEU A 199 1.50 21.39 -1.82
CA LEU A 199 0.48 20.36 -2.08
C LEU A 199 -0.02 19.71 -0.77
N ASN A 200 -0.39 20.54 0.20
CA ASN A 200 -0.84 20.11 1.53
C ASN A 200 -2.06 19.16 1.49
N PRO A 201 -2.33 18.43 2.59
CA PRO A 201 -3.51 17.58 2.73
C PRO A 201 -4.81 18.25 2.24
N GLY A 202 -5.58 17.48 1.46
CA GLY A 202 -6.78 17.94 0.74
C GLY A 202 -6.54 18.39 -0.69
N LEU A 203 -5.28 18.57 -1.14
CA LEU A 203 -4.95 18.56 -2.58
C LEU A 203 -4.67 17.15 -3.11
N SER A 204 -4.29 16.20 -2.25
CA SER A 204 -3.99 14.80 -2.62
C SER A 204 -5.14 14.16 -3.42
N GLY A 205 -4.78 13.53 -4.54
CA GLY A 205 -5.70 12.86 -5.46
C GLY A 205 -6.33 13.77 -6.50
N GLY A 206 -6.15 15.09 -6.37
CA GLY A 206 -6.60 16.09 -7.33
C GLY A 206 -5.77 16.12 -8.63
N PRO A 207 -6.31 16.74 -9.70
CA PRO A 207 -5.59 16.86 -10.96
C PRO A 207 -4.55 17.97 -10.92
N VAL A 208 -3.42 17.74 -11.60
CA VAL A 208 -2.40 18.74 -11.92
C VAL A 208 -2.41 18.97 -13.42
N THR A 209 -2.63 20.21 -13.85
CA THR A 209 -2.78 20.58 -15.27
C THR A 209 -1.71 21.53 -15.76
N ASP A 210 -1.52 21.58 -17.07
CA ASP A 210 -0.87 22.72 -17.73
C ASP A 210 -1.76 23.98 -17.70
N GLU A 211 -1.29 25.07 -18.29
CA GLU A 211 -2.02 26.35 -18.40
C GLU A 211 -3.30 26.27 -19.27
N ASN A 212 -3.43 25.22 -20.09
CA ASN A 212 -4.61 24.96 -20.93
C ASN A 212 -5.67 24.11 -20.21
N GLY A 213 -5.40 23.71 -18.97
CA GLY A 213 -6.29 22.85 -18.19
C GLY A 213 -6.25 21.39 -18.61
N LEU A 214 -5.20 20.97 -19.32
CA LEU A 214 -4.97 19.57 -19.69
C LEU A 214 -4.18 18.89 -18.58
N MET A 215 -4.71 17.80 -18.02
CA MET A 215 -4.10 17.08 -16.90
C MET A 215 -2.81 16.39 -17.33
N VAL A 216 -1.72 16.74 -16.65
CA VAL A 216 -0.38 16.16 -16.83
C VAL A 216 0.09 15.36 -15.61
N GLY A 217 -0.65 15.41 -14.51
CA GLY A 217 -0.36 14.56 -13.35
C GLY A 217 -1.50 14.52 -12.34
N MET A 218 -1.39 13.61 -11.38
CA MET A 218 -2.26 13.52 -10.21
C MET A 218 -1.44 13.83 -8.97
N SER A 219 -1.86 14.83 -8.18
CA SER A 219 -1.18 15.18 -6.93
C SER A 219 -1.16 13.98 -6.00
N SER A 220 -0.07 13.84 -5.23
CA SER A 220 0.10 12.71 -4.33
C SER A 220 0.41 13.17 -2.90
N SER A 221 1.62 13.65 -2.61
CA SER A 221 1.98 14.19 -1.28
C SER A 221 3.17 15.14 -1.38
N ASN A 222 3.52 15.74 -0.24
CA ASN A 222 4.68 16.59 -0.03
C ASN A 222 5.82 15.83 0.66
N PHE A 223 7.04 16.34 0.49
CA PHE A 223 8.18 16.03 1.36
C PHE A 223 8.05 16.78 2.69
N GLY A 224 8.38 16.14 3.81
CA GLY A 224 8.43 16.78 5.13
C GLY A 224 8.34 15.80 6.32
N HIS A 225 8.53 16.32 7.52
CA HIS A 225 8.37 15.63 8.81
C HIS A 225 7.25 16.32 9.62
N ASP A 226 6.58 15.56 10.49
CA ASP A 226 5.60 16.08 11.47
C ASP A 226 4.54 17.02 10.86
N GLU A 227 3.92 16.62 9.74
CA GLU A 227 2.81 17.33 9.06
C GLU A 227 3.15 18.67 8.37
N HIS A 228 4.40 19.15 8.43
CA HIS A 228 4.78 20.44 7.85
C HIS A 228 5.47 20.29 6.48
N SER A 229 4.83 20.81 5.43
CA SER A 229 5.42 20.90 4.09
C SER A 229 6.58 21.87 4.06
N VAL A 230 7.70 21.43 3.48
CA VAL A 230 8.87 22.31 3.19
C VAL A 230 8.79 22.94 1.80
N GLY A 231 7.61 22.93 1.17
CA GLY A 231 7.40 23.49 -0.18
C GLY A 231 7.87 22.57 -1.31
N ILE A 232 7.98 21.27 -1.06
CA ILE A 232 8.31 20.26 -2.07
C ILE A 232 7.14 19.30 -2.17
N GLY A 233 6.42 19.37 -3.29
CA GLY A 233 5.28 18.52 -3.62
C GLY A 233 5.61 17.51 -4.72
N PHE A 234 4.84 16.43 -4.78
CA PHE A 234 4.97 15.42 -5.82
C PHE A 234 3.64 15.08 -6.47
N CYS A 235 3.70 14.86 -7.79
CA CYS A 235 2.57 14.31 -8.54
C CYS A 235 3.00 13.13 -9.42
N VAL A 236 2.08 12.16 -9.55
CA VAL A 236 2.22 11.01 -10.43
C VAL A 236 1.89 11.47 -11.86
N PRO A 237 2.80 11.30 -12.83
CA PRO A 237 2.56 11.74 -14.21
C PRO A 237 1.35 11.07 -14.88
N ALA A 238 0.62 11.80 -15.72
CA ALA A 238 -0.63 11.35 -16.32
C ALA A 238 -0.48 10.11 -17.23
N GLU A 239 0.68 9.92 -17.87
CA GLU A 239 0.97 8.75 -18.70
C GLU A 239 1.01 7.45 -17.90
N LYS A 240 1.29 7.53 -16.59
CA LYS A 240 1.23 6.39 -15.67
C LYS A 240 -0.17 6.20 -15.09
N VAL A 241 -0.86 7.30 -14.77
CA VAL A 241 -2.19 7.27 -14.15
C VAL A 241 -3.25 6.73 -15.11
N ARG A 242 -3.31 7.27 -16.34
CA ARG A 242 -4.42 7.01 -17.26
C ARG A 242 -4.62 5.53 -17.62
N PRO A 243 -3.58 4.75 -17.97
CA PRO A 243 -3.75 3.33 -18.30
C PRO A 243 -4.31 2.51 -17.13
N ILE A 244 -3.91 2.83 -15.90
CA ILE A 244 -4.36 2.16 -14.68
C ILE A 244 -5.83 2.48 -14.40
N LEU A 245 -6.25 3.74 -14.57
CA LEU A 245 -7.66 4.12 -14.42
C LEU A 245 -8.56 3.40 -15.43
N ASP A 246 -8.13 3.31 -16.69
CA ASP A 246 -8.87 2.59 -17.73
C ASP A 246 -8.96 1.10 -17.43
N GLU A 247 -7.89 0.51 -16.91
CA GLU A 247 -7.84 -0.88 -16.53
C GLU A 247 -8.78 -1.18 -15.35
N ILE A 248 -8.71 -0.41 -14.27
CA ILE A 248 -9.59 -0.58 -13.11
C ILE A 248 -11.05 -0.34 -13.51
N ARG A 249 -11.33 0.66 -14.35
CA ARG A 249 -12.71 0.93 -14.83
C ARG A 249 -13.29 -0.25 -15.61
N THR A 250 -12.50 -0.85 -16.50
CA THR A 250 -12.98 -1.88 -17.44
C THR A 250 -12.91 -3.30 -16.86
N LYS A 251 -11.92 -3.59 -16.03
CA LYS A 251 -11.65 -4.94 -15.49
C LYS A 251 -11.90 -5.07 -13.99
N LYS A 252 -12.11 -3.95 -13.28
CA LYS A 252 -12.18 -3.86 -11.80
C LYS A 252 -10.90 -4.29 -11.07
N THR A 253 -9.82 -4.54 -11.79
CA THR A 253 -8.52 -4.97 -11.25
C THR A 253 -7.39 -4.44 -12.12
N VAL A 254 -6.18 -4.34 -11.56
CA VAL A 254 -4.96 -3.99 -12.29
C VAL A 254 -4.28 -5.27 -12.76
N THR A 255 -4.44 -5.62 -14.04
CA THR A 255 -3.88 -6.85 -14.64
C THR A 255 -2.57 -6.62 -15.38
N SER A 256 -2.15 -5.35 -15.54
CA SER A 256 -0.91 -4.97 -16.22
C SER A 256 0.37 -5.26 -15.43
N ARG A 257 0.27 -5.63 -14.15
CA ARG A 257 1.42 -5.96 -13.29
C ARG A 257 1.59 -7.46 -13.14
N GLY A 258 2.82 -7.92 -13.02
CA GLY A 258 3.12 -9.31 -12.68
C GLY A 258 2.84 -9.64 -11.22
N SER A 259 2.49 -10.89 -10.96
CA SER A 259 2.39 -11.49 -9.63
C SER A 259 3.01 -12.88 -9.64
N LEU A 260 3.84 -13.15 -8.63
CA LEU A 260 4.31 -14.51 -8.33
C LEU A 260 3.24 -15.34 -7.64
N GLY A 261 2.39 -14.71 -6.83
CA GLY A 261 1.42 -15.37 -5.95
C GLY A 261 2.06 -16.09 -4.76
N VAL A 262 2.86 -15.33 -4.00
CA VAL A 262 3.52 -15.76 -2.78
C VAL A 262 3.29 -14.75 -1.67
N ASP A 263 3.22 -15.21 -0.43
CA ASP A 263 3.44 -14.38 0.75
C ASP A 263 4.89 -14.51 1.20
N ILE A 264 5.49 -13.40 1.61
CA ILE A 264 6.95 -13.27 1.76
C ILE A 264 7.32 -12.49 3.03
N GLN A 265 8.52 -12.75 3.55
CA GLN A 265 9.07 -12.07 4.71
C GLN A 265 10.56 -11.78 4.50
N ASP A 266 11.03 -10.65 5.05
CA ASP A 266 12.45 -10.35 5.12
C ASP A 266 13.19 -11.36 6.01
N ILE A 267 14.46 -11.58 5.71
CA ILE A 267 15.30 -12.46 6.51
C ILE A 267 15.93 -11.64 7.62
N ASP A 268 15.58 -11.97 8.86
CA ASP A 268 16.25 -11.46 10.05
C ASP A 268 17.44 -12.35 10.46
N GLU A 269 18.18 -11.93 11.50
CA GLU A 269 19.31 -12.70 12.01
C GLU A 269 18.94 -14.11 12.49
N LYS A 270 17.73 -14.29 13.00
CA LYS A 270 17.29 -15.58 13.55
C LYS A 270 17.01 -16.56 12.42
N ILE A 271 16.28 -16.12 11.39
CA ILE A 271 16.01 -16.89 10.17
C ILE A 271 17.33 -17.17 9.44
N MET A 272 18.22 -16.19 9.33
CA MET A 272 19.54 -16.36 8.73
C MET A 272 20.35 -17.47 9.43
N LYS A 273 20.46 -17.43 10.76
CA LYS A 273 21.16 -18.44 11.56
C LYS A 273 20.51 -19.81 11.43
N ASN A 274 19.18 -19.89 11.51
CA ASN A 274 18.44 -21.15 11.36
C ASN A 274 18.65 -21.79 9.98
N LYS A 275 18.61 -20.99 8.91
CA LYS A 275 18.77 -21.44 7.52
C LYS A 275 20.23 -21.63 7.10
N GLY A 276 21.19 -21.33 7.97
CA GLY A 276 22.62 -21.45 7.67
C GLY A 276 23.11 -20.47 6.60
N LEU A 277 22.47 -19.31 6.50
CA LEU A 277 22.86 -18.25 5.58
C LEU A 277 24.08 -17.49 6.10
N LYS A 278 24.92 -17.02 5.17
CA LYS A 278 26.13 -16.23 5.50
C LYS A 278 25.87 -14.74 5.63
N GLU A 279 24.81 -14.25 4.99
CA GLU A 279 24.48 -12.83 4.87
C GLU A 279 22.95 -12.67 4.97
N LEU A 280 22.50 -11.50 5.45
CA LEU A 280 21.09 -11.09 5.47
C LEU A 280 20.65 -10.65 4.06
N SER A 281 20.62 -11.59 3.12
CA SER A 281 20.22 -11.33 1.74
C SER A 281 19.19 -12.36 1.29
N GLY A 282 18.20 -11.88 0.56
CA GLY A 282 17.10 -12.68 0.05
C GLY A 282 15.82 -12.51 0.84
N VAL A 283 14.79 -13.19 0.38
CA VAL A 283 13.43 -13.12 0.94
C VAL A 283 12.89 -14.52 1.10
N VAL A 284 12.37 -14.85 2.28
CA VAL A 284 11.78 -16.16 2.54
C VAL A 284 10.31 -16.17 2.12
N ILE A 285 9.90 -17.27 1.49
CA ILE A 285 8.50 -17.53 1.12
C ILE A 285 7.78 -18.11 2.33
N LYS A 286 6.78 -17.39 2.85
CA LYS A 286 5.88 -17.86 3.91
C LYS A 286 4.80 -18.78 3.36
N GLU A 287 4.21 -18.38 2.23
CA GLU A 287 3.09 -19.10 1.62
C GLU A 287 3.20 -19.05 0.10
N VAL A 288 2.79 -20.13 -0.56
CA VAL A 288 2.64 -20.18 -2.01
C VAL A 288 1.16 -20.38 -2.32
N PHE A 289 0.54 -19.39 -2.97
CA PHE A 289 -0.89 -19.47 -3.26
C PHE A 289 -1.16 -20.53 -4.32
N GLN A 290 -2.22 -21.32 -4.13
CA GLN A 290 -2.59 -22.38 -5.06
C GLN A 290 -2.86 -21.83 -6.46
N ASN A 291 -2.46 -22.57 -7.50
CA ASN A 291 -2.59 -22.20 -8.91
C ASN A 291 -1.85 -20.91 -9.33
N SER A 292 -1.01 -20.34 -8.46
CA SER A 292 -0.18 -19.17 -8.78
C SER A 292 0.99 -19.50 -9.71
N SER A 293 1.65 -18.46 -10.20
CA SER A 293 2.89 -18.59 -10.98
C SER A 293 3.98 -19.34 -10.21
N ALA A 294 4.14 -19.00 -8.93
CA ALA A 294 5.07 -19.67 -8.03
C ALA A 294 4.71 -21.14 -7.79
N PHE A 295 3.42 -21.44 -7.57
CA PHE A 295 2.94 -22.80 -7.39
C PHE A 295 3.22 -23.67 -8.63
N ASN A 296 2.88 -23.16 -9.82
CA ASN A 296 3.07 -23.87 -11.08
C ASN A 296 4.55 -24.09 -11.41
N ALA A 297 5.42 -23.19 -10.95
CA ALA A 297 6.87 -23.31 -11.09
C ALA A 297 7.52 -24.16 -9.98
N GLY A 298 6.75 -24.64 -9.00
CA GLY A 298 7.23 -25.53 -7.94
C GLY A 298 8.01 -24.82 -6.83
N LEU A 299 7.78 -23.52 -6.63
CA LEU A 299 8.20 -22.80 -5.42
C LEU A 299 7.40 -23.35 -4.22
N LYS A 300 8.00 -23.28 -3.03
CA LYS A 300 7.48 -23.85 -1.79
C LYS A 300 7.72 -22.91 -0.61
N THR A 301 6.92 -23.07 0.44
CA THR A 301 7.16 -22.42 1.74
C THR A 301 8.55 -22.77 2.27
N GLY A 302 9.27 -21.76 2.76
CA GLY A 302 10.62 -21.86 3.29
C GLY A 302 11.73 -21.73 2.26
N ASP A 303 11.40 -21.66 0.96
CA ASP A 303 12.34 -21.27 -0.08
C ASP A 303 12.79 -19.82 0.13
N ILE A 304 14.05 -19.53 -0.23
CA ILE A 304 14.63 -18.20 -0.13
C ILE A 304 14.96 -17.69 -1.53
N ILE A 305 14.30 -16.63 -1.97
CA ILE A 305 14.55 -15.99 -3.26
C ILE A 305 15.75 -15.07 -3.12
N LEU A 306 16.77 -15.25 -3.96
CA LEU A 306 18.02 -14.48 -3.95
C LEU A 306 18.11 -13.54 -5.16
N SER A 307 17.60 -13.97 -6.31
CA SER A 307 17.56 -13.14 -7.52
C SER A 307 16.31 -13.44 -8.36
N VAL A 308 15.80 -12.45 -9.07
CA VAL A 308 14.75 -12.61 -10.09
C VAL A 308 15.20 -11.91 -11.36
N ASN A 309 15.32 -12.67 -12.45
CA ASN A 309 15.75 -12.19 -13.77
C ASN A 309 17.09 -11.43 -13.72
N GLY A 310 18.03 -11.87 -12.88
CA GLY A 310 19.33 -11.21 -12.69
C GLY A 310 19.30 -9.99 -11.76
N HIS A 311 18.13 -9.57 -11.27
CA HIS A 311 18.03 -8.57 -10.21
C HIS A 311 18.24 -9.25 -8.85
N VAL A 312 19.22 -8.77 -8.09
CA VAL A 312 19.46 -9.20 -6.71
C VAL A 312 18.26 -8.79 -5.85
N ILE A 313 17.80 -9.73 -5.03
CA ILE A 313 16.72 -9.51 -4.07
C ILE A 313 17.33 -9.51 -2.68
N ASP A 314 17.34 -8.34 -2.05
CA ASP A 314 17.86 -8.12 -0.70
C ASP A 314 16.74 -7.95 0.34
N SER A 315 15.51 -7.73 -0.11
CA SER A 315 14.36 -7.44 0.75
C SER A 315 13.03 -7.73 0.04
N ALA A 316 11.98 -7.96 0.82
CA ALA A 316 10.61 -8.18 0.39
C ALA A 316 10.09 -6.98 -0.41
N PRO A 317 10.36 -5.73 0.01
CA PRO A 317 10.37 -4.55 -0.84
C PRO A 317 10.89 -4.76 -2.25
N THR A 318 12.18 -5.04 -2.39
CA THR A 318 12.85 -5.23 -3.68
C THR A 318 12.18 -6.31 -4.52
N LEU A 319 11.82 -7.45 -3.92
CA LEU A 319 11.13 -8.53 -4.63
C LEU A 319 9.79 -8.06 -5.21
N ARG A 320 8.96 -7.40 -4.40
CA ARG A 320 7.64 -6.90 -4.84
C ARG A 320 7.80 -5.92 -6.00
N TYR A 321 8.80 -5.03 -5.93
CA TYR A 321 9.09 -4.09 -7.00
C TYR A 321 9.49 -4.80 -8.30
N VAL A 322 10.47 -5.70 -8.24
CA VAL A 322 10.98 -6.41 -9.41
C VAL A 322 9.84 -7.19 -10.08
N VAL A 323 9.04 -7.93 -9.30
CA VAL A 323 7.90 -8.71 -9.83
C VAL A 323 6.84 -7.81 -10.48
N LYS A 324 6.53 -6.64 -9.89
CA LYS A 324 5.50 -5.73 -10.43
C LYS A 324 5.95 -4.96 -11.68
N THR A 325 7.25 -4.90 -11.96
CA THR A 325 7.82 -4.15 -13.09
C THR A 325 8.24 -5.04 -14.25
N LEU A 326 8.46 -6.32 -14.02
CA LEU A 326 8.80 -7.28 -15.08
C LEU A 326 7.56 -7.67 -15.91
N PRO A 327 7.76 -7.98 -17.20
CA PRO A 327 6.67 -8.29 -18.11
C PRO A 327 5.98 -9.62 -17.75
N ILE A 328 4.64 -9.60 -17.79
CA ILE A 328 3.81 -10.80 -17.63
C ILE A 328 4.03 -11.79 -18.79
N ASN A 329 3.79 -13.08 -18.52
CA ASN A 329 3.91 -14.18 -19.48
C ASN A 329 5.30 -14.36 -20.11
N THR A 330 6.33 -13.72 -19.55
CA THR A 330 7.72 -13.94 -19.96
C THR A 330 8.38 -14.92 -18.99
N PRO A 331 9.19 -15.89 -19.47
CA PRO A 331 9.94 -16.77 -18.60
C PRO A 331 11.05 -15.99 -17.87
N LEU A 332 10.97 -15.91 -16.54
CA LEU A 332 11.92 -15.21 -15.68
C LEU A 332 12.69 -16.23 -14.82
N PRO A 333 14.03 -16.29 -14.92
CA PRO A 333 14.81 -17.14 -14.05
C PRO A 333 14.83 -16.58 -12.62
N ILE A 334 14.65 -17.44 -11.62
CA ILE A 334 14.75 -17.14 -10.20
C ILE A 334 15.89 -17.99 -9.63
N ASP A 335 16.90 -17.33 -9.06
CA ASP A 335 17.89 -18.00 -8.22
C ASP A 335 17.38 -18.03 -6.78
N MET A 336 17.39 -19.21 -6.18
CA MET A 336 16.83 -19.43 -4.85
C MET A 336 17.62 -20.47 -4.06
N LEU A 337 17.48 -20.44 -2.74
CA LEU A 337 17.98 -21.46 -1.84
C LEU A 337 16.83 -22.32 -1.32
N ARG A 338 17.01 -23.64 -1.36
CA ARG A 338 16.11 -24.61 -0.73
C ARG A 338 16.95 -25.64 -0.01
N ASP A 339 16.69 -25.82 1.28
CA ASP A 339 17.43 -26.77 2.13
C ASP A 339 18.96 -26.63 2.02
N GLY A 340 19.44 -25.38 1.97
CA GLY A 340 20.87 -25.06 1.84
C GLY A 340 21.47 -25.27 0.45
N LYS A 341 20.69 -25.66 -0.55
CA LYS A 341 21.15 -25.87 -1.94
C LYS A 341 20.63 -24.77 -2.85
N MET A 342 21.51 -24.29 -3.74
CA MET A 342 21.14 -23.37 -4.81
C MET A 342 20.27 -24.10 -5.83
N ILE A 343 19.11 -23.53 -6.12
CA ILE A 343 18.17 -23.99 -7.15
C ILE A 343 17.89 -22.83 -8.08
N LYS A 344 17.77 -23.12 -9.38
CA LYS A 344 17.28 -22.19 -10.38
C LYS A 344 15.93 -22.68 -10.89
N VAL A 345 14.91 -21.84 -10.80
CA VAL A 345 13.56 -22.11 -11.32
C VAL A 345 13.22 -21.05 -12.35
N THR A 346 12.43 -21.38 -13.37
CA THR A 346 11.90 -20.38 -14.30
C THR A 346 10.42 -20.18 -14.02
N VAL A 347 10.00 -18.93 -13.82
CA VAL A 347 8.61 -18.56 -13.52
C VAL A 347 8.09 -17.63 -14.60
N SER A 348 6.89 -17.88 -15.11
CA SER A 348 6.17 -16.92 -15.95
C SER A 348 5.14 -16.19 -15.10
N LEU A 349 5.26 -14.86 -14.98
CA LEU A 349 4.35 -14.08 -14.13
C LEU A 349 2.95 -14.03 -14.75
N THR A 350 1.96 -14.35 -13.93
CA THR A 350 0.55 -14.08 -14.20
C THR A 350 0.22 -12.62 -13.86
N PRO A 351 -0.81 -12.04 -14.48
CA PRO A 351 -1.38 -10.78 -14.01
C PRO A 351 -1.65 -10.78 -12.51
N SER A 352 -1.35 -9.67 -11.85
CA SER A 352 -1.82 -9.45 -10.48
C SER A 352 -3.34 -9.52 -10.47
N THR A 353 -3.86 -10.36 -9.57
CA THR A 353 -5.28 -10.43 -9.27
C THR A 353 -5.58 -9.72 -7.97
N GLU A 354 -4.79 -8.69 -7.59
CA GLU A 354 -5.01 -7.84 -6.41
C GLU A 354 -6.50 -7.52 -6.26
N LYS A 355 -7.16 -8.37 -5.47
CA LYS A 355 -8.47 -8.27 -4.91
C LYS A 355 -8.22 -8.49 -3.43
N GLU A 356 -7.54 -7.55 -2.78
CA GLU A 356 -7.75 -7.45 -1.35
C GLU A 356 -9.17 -6.89 -1.26
N GLU A 357 -10.10 -7.71 -0.79
CA GLU A 357 -11.36 -7.18 -0.32
C GLU A 357 -11.01 -6.20 0.80
N LEU A 358 -11.31 -4.91 0.61
CA LEU A 358 -11.32 -3.96 1.71
C LEU A 358 -12.42 -4.42 2.66
N ILE A 359 -12.03 -5.13 3.72
CA ILE A 359 -12.98 -5.89 4.54
C ILE A 359 -13.82 -4.92 5.38
N TYR A 360 -15.12 -4.89 5.11
CA TYR A 360 -16.13 -4.41 6.03
C TYR A 360 -16.38 -5.50 7.09
N PHE A 361 -15.74 -5.41 8.26
CA PHE A 361 -16.11 -6.28 9.37
C PHE A 361 -17.37 -5.76 10.06
N SER A 362 -18.26 -6.64 10.51
CA SER A 362 -19.37 -6.30 11.41
C SER A 362 -19.46 -7.31 12.56
N ASN A 363 -19.22 -6.81 13.77
CA ASN A 363 -19.59 -7.29 15.12
C ASN A 363 -19.23 -8.74 15.53
N GLU A 364 -18.31 -8.84 16.50
CA GLU A 364 -18.03 -10.06 17.30
C GLU A 364 -18.85 -10.11 18.60
N LYS A 365 -19.06 -11.35 19.11
CA LYS A 365 -19.51 -11.64 20.48
C LYS A 365 -18.68 -12.80 21.06
N ASN A 366 -18.16 -12.58 22.26
CA ASN A 366 -17.36 -13.50 23.11
C ASN A 366 -18.08 -14.81 23.47
N MET A 367 -17.33 -15.93 23.58
CA MET A 367 -17.24 -16.76 24.82
C MET A 367 -16.33 -18.01 24.69
N SER A 368 -15.78 -18.41 25.84
CA SER A 368 -14.74 -19.42 26.16
C SER A 368 -15.12 -20.92 25.99
N VAL A 369 -14.12 -21.83 25.98
CA VAL A 369 -13.85 -22.89 27.01
C VAL A 369 -12.76 -23.94 26.58
N ALA A 370 -11.92 -24.30 27.58
CA ALA A 370 -11.06 -25.48 27.87
C ALA A 370 -9.84 -25.88 27.01
N SER A 371 -8.69 -25.95 27.67
CA SER A 371 -7.31 -26.17 27.21
C SER A 371 -6.72 -27.51 27.68
N SER A 372 -5.73 -28.06 26.96
CA SER A 372 -4.83 -29.13 27.41
C SER A 372 -3.38 -28.83 26.98
N THR A 373 -2.37 -29.13 27.80
CA THR A 373 -1.00 -28.58 27.70
C THR A 373 0.03 -29.51 27.05
N VAL A 374 1.06 -28.94 26.39
CA VAL A 374 2.27 -29.62 25.88
C VAL A 374 3.49 -28.91 26.48
N GLU A 375 4.29 -29.58 27.31
CA GLU A 375 5.26 -28.90 28.20
C GLU A 375 6.68 -28.70 27.61
N SER A 376 7.00 -29.16 26.40
CA SER A 376 8.42 -29.36 26.02
C SER A 376 9.18 -28.16 25.45
N VAL A 377 8.51 -27.05 25.08
CA VAL A 377 9.16 -25.83 24.53
C VAL A 377 8.44 -24.54 24.95
N GLY A 378 7.75 -24.58 26.10
CA GLY A 378 6.94 -23.44 26.58
C GLY A 378 5.65 -23.20 25.80
N LEU A 379 5.35 -24.00 24.77
CA LEU A 379 4.13 -23.87 23.93
C LEU A 379 2.95 -24.64 24.51
N TYR A 380 1.93 -23.94 24.96
CA TYR A 380 0.65 -24.54 25.34
C TYR A 380 -0.26 -24.59 24.12
N LEU A 381 -0.61 -25.79 23.66
CA LEU A 381 -1.23 -26.02 22.35
C LEU A 381 -2.60 -26.66 22.45
N LYS A 382 -3.51 -26.28 21.55
CA LYS A 382 -4.80 -26.94 21.36
C LYS A 382 -5.03 -27.29 19.89
N ASN A 383 -5.64 -28.46 19.64
CA ASN A 383 -6.07 -28.81 18.29
C ASN A 383 -7.10 -27.79 17.80
N LEU A 384 -6.87 -27.22 16.61
CA LEU A 384 -7.79 -26.25 16.03
C LEU A 384 -9.05 -26.96 15.52
N THR A 385 -10.20 -26.65 16.10
CA THR A 385 -11.51 -27.04 15.54
C THR A 385 -12.06 -25.92 14.67
N GLN A 386 -12.99 -26.23 13.75
CA GLN A 386 -13.65 -25.21 12.94
C GLN A 386 -14.33 -24.13 13.80
N GLN A 387 -14.96 -24.51 14.92
CA GLN A 387 -15.56 -23.54 15.84
C GLN A 387 -14.51 -22.66 16.51
N LEU A 388 -13.36 -23.24 16.89
CA LEU A 388 -12.27 -22.50 17.50
C LEU A 388 -11.62 -21.53 16.52
N ALA A 389 -11.42 -21.94 15.26
CA ALA A 389 -10.93 -21.06 14.21
C ALA A 389 -11.82 -19.82 14.03
N ILE A 390 -13.14 -20.02 13.92
CA ILE A 390 -14.11 -18.92 13.83
C ILE A 390 -14.05 -18.02 15.07
N ALA A 391 -13.96 -18.62 16.27
CA ALA A 391 -13.95 -17.87 17.53
C ALA A 391 -12.71 -16.96 17.69
N TYR A 392 -11.59 -17.33 17.08
CA TYR A 392 -10.37 -16.52 17.05
C TYR A 392 -10.29 -15.62 15.81
N GLY A 393 -11.38 -15.44 15.05
CA GLY A 393 -11.43 -14.53 13.90
C GLY A 393 -10.82 -15.11 12.62
N PHE A 394 -10.62 -16.42 12.54
CA PHE A 394 -10.14 -17.11 11.34
C PHE A 394 -11.30 -17.73 10.54
N SER A 395 -11.02 -18.11 9.30
CA SER A 395 -12.00 -18.85 8.49
C SER A 395 -12.24 -20.26 9.04
N ALA A 396 -13.43 -20.82 8.84
CA ALA A 396 -13.73 -22.20 9.21
C ALA A 396 -12.85 -23.25 8.48
N ALA A 397 -12.19 -22.86 7.39
CA ALA A 397 -11.31 -23.71 6.61
C ALA A 397 -9.85 -23.70 7.11
N THR A 398 -9.53 -22.86 8.10
CA THR A 398 -8.18 -22.74 8.65
C THR A 398 -7.79 -24.04 9.35
N THR A 399 -6.59 -24.54 9.07
CA THR A 399 -6.04 -25.79 9.64
C THR A 399 -4.75 -25.50 10.40
N GLY A 400 -4.49 -26.24 11.47
CA GLY A 400 -3.25 -26.11 12.24
C GLY A 400 -3.47 -26.40 13.72
N VAL A 401 -2.57 -25.91 14.56
CA VAL A 401 -2.63 -26.05 16.02
C VAL A 401 -2.58 -24.68 16.66
N ILE A 402 -3.57 -24.33 17.49
CA ILE A 402 -3.61 -23.01 18.12
C ILE A 402 -2.72 -22.98 19.37
N ILE A 403 -2.03 -21.86 19.57
CA ILE A 403 -1.23 -21.57 20.75
C ILE A 403 -2.16 -20.92 21.76
N GLU A 404 -2.47 -21.61 22.85
CA GLU A 404 -3.27 -21.06 23.94
C GLU A 404 -2.44 -20.18 24.87
N ASN A 405 -1.17 -20.52 25.04
CA ASN A 405 -0.22 -19.74 25.81
C ASN A 405 1.22 -20.04 25.37
N PHE A 406 2.14 -19.13 25.67
CA PHE A 406 3.57 -19.32 25.44
C PHE A 406 4.34 -18.83 26.67
N ALA A 407 5.11 -19.72 27.29
CA ALA A 407 6.00 -19.43 28.41
C ALA A 407 7.46 -19.56 27.95
N PRO A 408 8.06 -18.48 27.40
CA PRO A 408 9.43 -18.52 26.91
C PRO A 408 10.43 -18.75 28.05
N ASP A 409 11.51 -19.49 27.75
CA ASP A 409 12.73 -19.51 28.58
C ASP A 409 13.69 -18.34 28.21
N GLU A 410 14.83 -18.26 28.89
CA GLU A 410 15.85 -17.22 28.68
C GLU A 410 16.39 -17.16 27.23
N ASN A 411 16.30 -18.25 26.47
CA ASN A 411 16.74 -18.30 25.07
C ASN A 411 15.61 -17.93 24.10
N GLN A 412 14.39 -17.72 24.60
CA GLN A 412 13.17 -17.51 23.82
C GLN A 412 12.51 -16.14 24.09
N GLU A 413 13.13 -15.27 24.89
CA GLU A 413 12.55 -13.97 25.29
C GLU A 413 12.19 -13.06 24.11
N ASP A 414 12.96 -13.10 23.03
CA ASP A 414 12.77 -12.22 21.86
C ASP A 414 11.81 -12.81 20.81
N VAL A 415 11.14 -13.93 21.06
CA VAL A 415 10.32 -14.65 20.07
C VAL A 415 8.91 -14.06 20.00
N ASP A 416 8.43 -13.65 18.80
CA ASP A 416 7.08 -13.07 18.63
C ASP A 416 5.97 -14.13 18.47
N ILE A 417 5.90 -15.07 19.42
CA ILE A 417 4.81 -16.03 19.54
C ILE A 417 3.78 -15.48 20.52
N ARG A 418 2.50 -15.47 20.12
CA ARG A 418 1.41 -14.96 20.97
C ARG A 418 0.29 -15.99 21.17
N PRO A 419 -0.39 -15.94 22.33
CA PRO A 419 -1.67 -16.60 22.50
C PRO A 419 -2.64 -16.23 21.37
N GLY A 420 -3.28 -17.24 20.78
CA GLY A 420 -4.19 -17.11 19.63
C GLY A 420 -3.54 -17.34 18.26
N ASP A 421 -2.22 -17.41 18.18
CA ASP A 421 -1.54 -17.77 16.93
C ASP A 421 -1.82 -19.24 16.55
N ILE A 422 -1.98 -19.52 15.26
CA ILE A 422 -2.11 -20.89 14.73
C ILE A 422 -0.78 -21.31 14.11
N ILE A 423 -0.19 -22.41 14.59
CA ILE A 423 0.93 -23.08 13.95
C ILE A 423 0.40 -23.84 12.73
N GLU A 424 0.78 -23.42 11.54
CA GLU A 424 0.43 -24.09 10.27
C GLU A 424 1.53 -25.05 9.81
N THR A 425 2.80 -24.71 10.06
CA THR A 425 3.95 -25.57 9.73
C THR A 425 5.04 -25.51 10.79
N VAL A 426 5.81 -26.60 10.90
CA VAL A 426 7.09 -26.66 11.62
C VAL A 426 8.18 -27.09 10.62
N ASP A 427 9.20 -26.26 10.43
CA ASP A 427 10.25 -26.43 9.41
C ASP A 427 9.67 -26.72 8.01
N SER A 428 8.66 -25.93 7.59
CA SER A 428 7.92 -26.10 6.33
C SER A 428 7.11 -27.39 6.19
N ILE A 429 7.05 -28.23 7.23
CA ILE A 429 6.20 -29.43 7.25
C ILE A 429 4.83 -29.04 7.82
N PRO A 430 3.72 -29.20 7.07
CA PRO A 430 2.39 -28.90 7.57
C PRO A 430 2.04 -29.71 8.81
N VAL A 431 1.35 -29.08 9.76
CA VAL A 431 0.83 -29.73 10.97
C VAL A 431 -0.67 -29.60 11.02
N SER A 432 -1.36 -30.66 11.46
CA SER A 432 -2.83 -30.65 11.57
C SER A 432 -3.32 -30.92 12.99
N ASN A 433 -2.42 -31.35 13.87
CA ASN A 433 -2.71 -31.70 15.24
C ASN A 433 -1.46 -31.55 16.11
N ILE A 434 -1.66 -31.59 17.43
CA ILE A 434 -0.60 -31.47 18.43
C ILE A 434 0.48 -32.55 18.26
N ASP A 435 0.10 -33.79 17.92
CA ASP A 435 1.06 -34.89 17.77
C ASP A 435 2.07 -34.63 16.64
N ASP A 436 1.64 -33.97 15.56
CA ASP A 436 2.53 -33.52 14.49
C ASP A 436 3.57 -32.53 14.99
N VAL A 437 3.12 -31.51 15.74
CA VAL A 437 4.00 -30.47 16.30
C VAL A 437 5.00 -31.10 17.26
N GLU A 438 4.54 -31.92 18.21
CA GLU A 438 5.40 -32.60 19.17
C GLU A 438 6.44 -33.50 18.49
N ARG A 439 6.01 -34.29 17.51
CA ARG A 439 6.91 -35.19 16.78
C ARG A 439 8.00 -34.41 16.06
N LEU A 440 7.65 -33.31 15.40
CA LEU A 440 8.60 -32.48 14.64
C LEU A 440 9.58 -31.75 15.57
N LEU A 441 9.11 -31.24 16.72
CA LEU A 441 9.98 -30.65 17.74
C LEU A 441 10.95 -31.68 18.32
N LYS A 442 10.47 -32.87 18.71
CA LYS A 442 11.32 -33.95 19.23
C LYS A 442 12.36 -34.39 18.20
N GLN A 443 11.98 -34.46 16.92
CA GLN A 443 12.91 -34.75 15.82
C GLN A 443 13.98 -33.68 15.68
N ALA A 444 13.61 -32.40 15.77
CA ALA A 444 14.55 -31.29 15.66
C ALA A 444 15.57 -31.27 16.82
N VAL A 445 15.11 -31.53 18.05
CA VAL A 445 15.97 -31.70 19.24
C VAL A 445 16.92 -32.88 19.05
N ALA A 446 16.43 -34.03 18.60
CA ALA A 446 17.25 -35.21 18.33
C ALA A 446 18.31 -34.97 17.23
N GLN A 447 18.02 -34.08 16.28
CA GLN A 447 18.95 -33.63 15.23
C GLN A 447 19.93 -32.55 15.72
N LYS A 448 19.85 -32.13 16.99
CA LYS A 448 20.66 -31.05 17.58
C LYS A 448 20.52 -29.73 16.82
N LYS A 449 19.33 -29.45 16.31
CA LYS A 449 19.02 -28.14 15.72
C LYS A 449 19.05 -27.08 16.82
N LEU A 450 19.50 -25.87 16.47
CA LEU A 450 19.48 -24.72 17.37
C LEU A 450 18.08 -24.11 17.50
N SER A 451 17.27 -24.22 16.45
CA SER A 451 15.91 -23.70 16.39
C SER A 451 15.07 -24.43 15.35
N VAL A 452 13.75 -24.26 15.41
CA VAL A 452 12.79 -24.64 14.36
C VAL A 452 12.10 -23.40 13.83
N LEU A 453 11.68 -23.41 12.57
CA LEU A 453 10.85 -22.34 12.00
C LEU A 453 9.38 -22.70 12.09
N LEU A 454 8.60 -21.86 12.76
CA LEU A 454 7.15 -21.96 12.86
C LEU A 454 6.51 -20.99 11.87
N LEU A 455 5.62 -21.48 11.01
CA LEU A 455 4.70 -20.59 10.29
C LEU A 455 3.47 -20.38 11.16
N LEU A 456 3.32 -19.16 11.67
CA LEU A 456 2.25 -18.75 12.58
C LEU A 456 1.22 -17.91 11.80
N ARG A 457 -0.07 -18.17 11.99
CA ARG A 457 -1.15 -17.32 11.51
C ARG A 457 -1.79 -16.58 12.67
N ARG A 458 -1.83 -15.25 12.59
CA ARG A 458 -2.40 -14.35 13.60
C ARG A 458 -3.64 -13.65 13.06
N ALA A 459 -4.70 -13.61 13.85
CA ALA A 459 -5.95 -12.97 13.47
C ALA A 459 -5.72 -11.48 13.16
N GLY A 460 -6.22 -11.01 12.03
CA GLY A 460 -6.07 -9.62 11.58
C GLY A 460 -4.66 -9.20 11.12
N ALA A 461 -3.61 -10.02 11.35
CA ALA A 461 -2.22 -9.68 11.03
C ALA A 461 -1.56 -10.61 9.98
N GLY A 462 -2.23 -11.68 9.55
CA GLY A 462 -1.74 -12.58 8.50
C GLY A 462 -0.77 -13.64 9.03
N THR A 463 0.14 -14.13 8.19
CA THR A 463 1.14 -15.13 8.58
C THR A 463 2.50 -14.51 8.90
N THR A 464 3.25 -15.12 9.82
CA THR A 464 4.65 -14.79 10.11
C THR A 464 5.47 -16.07 10.27
N LEU A 465 6.72 -16.04 9.84
CA LEU A 465 7.68 -17.12 10.05
C LEU A 465 8.57 -16.73 11.22
N GLU A 466 8.48 -17.47 12.33
CA GLU A 466 9.23 -17.20 13.55
C GLU A 466 10.19 -18.36 13.84
N ALA A 467 11.45 -18.04 14.14
CA ALA A 467 12.43 -19.02 14.59
C ALA A 467 12.27 -19.24 16.09
N LEU A 468 11.81 -20.41 16.50
CA LEU A 468 11.73 -20.85 17.89
C LEU A 468 13.04 -21.56 18.29
N PRO A 469 13.86 -20.97 19.17
CA PRO A 469 15.03 -21.63 19.74
C PRO A 469 14.65 -22.90 20.49
N LEU A 470 15.43 -23.95 20.30
CA LEU A 470 15.28 -25.21 21.03
C LEU A 470 16.23 -25.20 22.22
N SER A 471 15.69 -25.36 23.42
CA SER A 471 16.48 -25.64 24.62
C SER A 471 17.23 -26.95 24.40
N GLN A 472 18.57 -26.93 24.50
CA GLN A 472 19.41 -28.12 24.32
C GLN A 472 19.56 -28.95 25.59
#